data_AF-A0A927UN21-F1
#
_entry.id   AF-A0A927UN21-F1
#
_cell.length_a   1.000
_cell.length_b   1.000
_cell.length_c   1.000
_cell.angle_alpha   90.00
_cell.angle_beta   90.00
_cell.angle_gamma   90.00
#
_symmetry.space_group_name_H-M   'P 1'
#
loop_
_entity.id
_entity.type
_entity.pdbx_description
1 polymer ?
#
loop_
_entity_poly.entity_id
_entity_poly.type
_entity_poly.pdbx_seq_one_letter_code
_entity_poly.pdbx_strand_id
1 'polypeptide(L)'
;MSKHIITIIISSFFIAFSGLFLIVMIPNIIKLYAEGDEYSEGDDMVSRIERCDGEYYEKNYGELYNWLVLDDCKEEEFDIYWEIVNGYLDYCMYRQWSNCDEDKLPGSIEKAQYYREKVIDNANNVKFSLNQRRLEEFAEELE
;
A
#
# COMPACT_ATOMS: atom_id res chain seq x y z
N MET A 1 35.62 -9.46 -3.79
CA MET A 1 34.31 -10.12 -3.98
C MET A 1 33.77 -9.69 -5.33
N SER A 2 33.54 -10.62 -6.27
CA SER A 2 33.19 -10.28 -7.66
C SER A 2 31.83 -9.58 -7.71
N LYS A 3 31.70 -8.50 -8.49
CA LYS A 3 30.43 -7.77 -8.69
C LYS A 3 29.28 -8.72 -9.04
N HIS A 4 29.59 -9.77 -9.83
CA HIS A 4 28.64 -10.82 -10.19
C HIS A 4 28.07 -11.60 -9.00
N ILE A 5 28.85 -11.81 -7.93
CA ILE A 5 28.38 -12.53 -6.73
C ILE A 5 27.39 -11.67 -5.95
N ILE A 6 27.63 -10.36 -5.85
CA ILE A 6 26.74 -9.41 -5.16
C ILE A 6 25.42 -9.26 -5.94
N THR A 7 25.49 -9.18 -7.27
CA THR A 7 24.32 -9.11 -8.16
C THR A 7 23.40 -10.32 -8.00
N ILE A 8 23.97 -11.54 -7.92
CA ILE A 8 23.21 -12.78 -7.74
C ILE A 8 22.55 -12.79 -6.36
N ILE A 9 23.27 -12.45 -5.29
CA ILE A 9 22.72 -12.44 -3.93
C ILE A 9 21.53 -11.47 -3.81
N ILE A 10 21.62 -10.27 -4.38
CA ILE A 10 20.55 -9.27 -4.35
C ILE A 10 19.34 -9.73 -5.19
N SER A 11 19.56 -10.26 -6.39
CA SER A 11 18.47 -10.76 -7.24
C SER A 11 17.76 -11.96 -6.59
N SER A 12 18.51 -12.86 -5.96
CA SER A 12 17.96 -13.97 -5.18
C SER A 12 17.18 -13.48 -3.96
N PHE A 13 17.64 -12.41 -3.31
CA PHE A 13 16.92 -11.79 -2.18
C PHE A 13 15.62 -11.11 -2.64
N PHE A 14 15.61 -10.41 -3.77
CA PHE A 14 14.39 -9.80 -4.32
C PHE A 14 13.36 -10.83 -4.76
N ILE A 15 13.78 -11.94 -5.38
CA ILE A 15 12.88 -13.05 -5.74
C ILE A 15 12.33 -13.73 -4.47
N ALA A 16 13.18 -13.90 -3.46
CA ALA A 16 12.75 -14.44 -2.18
C ALA A 16 11.80 -13.47 -1.43
N PHE A 17 12.02 -12.16 -1.54
CA PHE A 17 11.20 -11.13 -0.87
C PHE A 17 9.86 -10.92 -1.59
N SER A 18 9.84 -10.90 -2.92
CA SER A 18 8.59 -10.87 -3.70
C SER A 18 7.81 -12.18 -3.54
N GLY A 19 8.52 -13.32 -3.48
CA GLY A 19 7.94 -14.61 -3.15
C GLY A 19 7.37 -14.65 -1.73
N LEU A 20 8.08 -14.09 -0.74
CA LEU A 20 7.60 -14.01 0.65
C LEU A 20 6.38 -13.11 0.77
N PHE A 21 6.36 -11.96 0.06
CA PHE A 21 5.20 -11.09 -0.02
C PHE A 21 3.98 -11.84 -0.58
N LEU A 22 4.15 -12.61 -1.66
CA LEU A 22 3.09 -13.46 -2.19
C LEU A 22 2.70 -14.61 -1.24
N ILE A 23 3.65 -15.23 -0.54
CA ILE A 23 3.38 -16.31 0.44
C ILE A 23 2.65 -15.79 1.68
N VAL A 24 2.79 -14.51 2.04
CA VAL A 24 2.00 -13.89 3.12
C VAL A 24 0.65 -13.41 2.61
N MET A 25 0.59 -12.83 1.41
CA MET A 25 -0.65 -12.31 0.82
C MET A 25 -1.61 -13.43 0.37
N ILE A 26 -1.11 -14.55 -0.19
CA ILE A 26 -1.96 -15.64 -0.70
C ILE A 26 -2.76 -16.32 0.41
N PRO A 27 -2.20 -16.71 1.58
CA PRO A 27 -2.98 -17.23 2.69
C PRO A 27 -3.96 -16.21 3.26
N ASN A 28 -3.60 -14.92 3.30
CA ASN A 28 -4.55 -13.87 3.68
C ASN A 28 -5.71 -13.82 2.68
N ILE A 29 -5.45 -13.77 1.37
CA ILE A 29 -6.49 -13.83 0.32
C ILE A 29 -7.34 -15.10 0.44
N ILE A 30 -6.73 -16.27 0.66
CA ILE A 30 -7.46 -17.54 0.82
C ILE A 30 -8.31 -17.53 2.09
N LYS A 31 -7.79 -17.00 3.20
CA LYS A 31 -8.54 -16.83 4.45
C LYS A 31 -9.73 -15.90 4.26
N LEU A 32 -9.57 -14.82 3.50
CA LEU A 32 -10.63 -13.89 3.12
C LEU A 32 -11.74 -14.55 2.29
N TYR A 33 -11.39 -15.44 1.37
CA TYR A 33 -12.38 -16.23 0.62
C TYR A 33 -13.01 -17.36 1.44
N ALA A 34 -12.33 -17.86 2.47
CA ALA A 34 -12.81 -18.96 3.32
C ALA A 34 -13.66 -18.49 4.51
N GLU A 35 -13.45 -17.26 5.00
CA GLU A 35 -14.21 -16.65 6.11
C GLU A 35 -15.48 -15.92 5.66
N GLY A 36 -15.70 -15.78 4.34
CA GLY A 36 -16.88 -15.14 3.75
C GLY A 36 -18.23 -15.83 4.02
N ASP A 37 -18.22 -17.02 4.64
CA ASP A 37 -19.45 -17.75 5.00
C ASP A 37 -19.82 -17.65 6.50
N GLU A 38 -19.02 -16.97 7.34
CA GLU A 38 -19.25 -16.93 8.81
C GLU A 38 -19.21 -15.52 9.46
N TYR A 39 -19.56 -14.46 8.73
CA TYR A 39 -19.83 -13.14 9.30
C TYR A 39 -21.26 -12.67 8.96
N SER A 40 -22.23 -13.21 9.69
CA SER A 40 -23.60 -12.71 9.69
C SER A 40 -24.05 -12.45 11.13
N GLU A 41 -23.63 -11.33 11.70
CA GLU A 41 -24.42 -10.58 12.70
C GLU A 41 -23.79 -9.18 12.91
N GLY A 42 -24.40 -8.14 12.33
CA GLY A 42 -24.10 -6.73 12.67
C GLY A 42 -23.19 -5.95 11.71
N ASP A 43 -23.20 -6.23 10.41
CA ASP A 43 -22.48 -5.44 9.38
C ASP A 43 -23.21 -4.12 9.07
N ASP A 44 -23.32 -3.29 10.10
CA ASP A 44 -23.77 -1.91 10.02
C ASP A 44 -22.56 -1.03 9.67
N MET A 45 -22.79 -0.04 8.82
CA MET A 45 -21.86 1.03 8.48
C MET A 45 -21.06 1.58 9.67
N VAL A 46 -21.66 1.71 10.86
CA VAL A 46 -20.97 2.14 12.08
C VAL A 46 -19.80 1.22 12.43
N SER A 47 -20.00 -0.10 12.38
CA SER A 47 -18.97 -1.11 12.68
C SER A 47 -17.83 -1.06 11.67
N ARG A 48 -18.15 -0.90 10.39
CA ARG A 48 -17.16 -0.76 9.30
C ARG A 48 -16.31 0.50 9.48
N ILE A 49 -16.92 1.61 9.87
CA ILE A 49 -16.21 2.87 10.19
C ILE A 49 -15.32 2.69 11.40
N GLU A 50 -15.79 2.08 12.49
CA GLU A 50 -14.99 1.85 13.70
C GLU A 50 -13.73 1.02 13.42
N ARG A 51 -13.84 -0.01 12.56
CA ARG A 51 -12.66 -0.78 12.10
C ARG A 51 -11.69 0.10 11.31
N CYS A 52 -12.21 0.88 10.35
CA CYS A 52 -11.38 1.76 9.54
C CYS A 52 -10.67 2.83 10.38
N ASP A 53 -11.37 3.43 11.35
CA ASP A 53 -10.81 4.40 12.30
C ASP A 53 -9.62 3.80 13.07
N GLY A 54 -9.76 2.57 13.58
CA GLY A 54 -8.69 1.87 14.28
C GLY A 54 -7.41 1.80 13.45
N GLU A 55 -7.48 1.22 12.26
CA GLU A 55 -6.32 1.07 11.38
C GLU A 55 -5.80 2.43 10.87
N TYR A 56 -6.69 3.39 10.64
CA TYR A 56 -6.35 4.74 10.19
C TYR A 56 -5.50 5.48 11.22
N TYR A 57 -5.93 5.53 12.48
CA TYR A 57 -5.20 6.22 13.55
C TYR A 57 -3.92 5.48 13.97
N GLU A 58 -3.91 4.15 13.88
CA GLU A 58 -2.70 3.34 14.06
C GLU A 58 -1.74 3.41 12.87
N LYS A 59 -2.15 4.07 11.78
CA LYS A 59 -1.40 4.23 10.53
C LYS A 59 -1.08 2.90 9.84
N ASN A 60 -1.91 1.89 10.05
CA ASN A 60 -1.79 0.58 9.43
C ASN A 60 -2.54 0.54 8.09
N TYR A 61 -2.05 1.34 7.13
CA TYR A 61 -2.75 1.57 5.86
C TYR A 61 -2.86 0.32 4.96
N GLY A 62 -2.00 -0.69 5.17
CA GLY A 62 -2.11 -1.97 4.48
C GLY A 62 -3.34 -2.76 4.93
N GLU A 63 -3.61 -2.78 6.23
CA GLU A 63 -4.80 -3.44 6.77
C GLU A 63 -6.06 -2.61 6.53
N LEU A 64 -5.95 -1.29 6.61
CA LEU A 64 -7.03 -0.38 6.20
C LEU A 64 -7.46 -0.64 4.75
N TYR A 65 -6.53 -0.83 3.82
CA TYR A 65 -6.86 -1.23 2.44
C TYR A 65 -7.60 -2.56 2.37
N ASN A 66 -7.17 -3.57 3.15
CA ASN A 66 -7.83 -4.87 3.18
C ASN A 66 -9.30 -4.71 3.61
N TRP A 67 -9.56 -4.03 4.74
CA TRP A 67 -10.93 -3.80 5.21
C TRP A 67 -11.78 -3.05 4.18
N LEU A 68 -11.26 -1.97 3.60
CA LEU A 68 -11.98 -1.19 2.59
C LEU A 68 -12.38 -2.03 1.37
N VAL A 69 -11.52 -2.95 0.92
CA VAL A 69 -11.80 -3.83 -0.22
C VAL A 69 -12.76 -4.96 0.15
N LEU A 70 -12.57 -5.58 1.32
CA LEU A 70 -13.33 -6.74 1.75
C LEU A 70 -14.78 -6.43 2.03
N ASP A 71 -15.01 -5.31 2.70
CA ASP A 71 -16.34 -4.86 3.08
C ASP A 71 -16.98 -3.98 1.99
N ASP A 72 -16.40 -3.98 0.78
CA ASP A 72 -16.80 -3.20 -0.39
C ASP A 72 -17.13 -1.72 -0.06
N CYS A 73 -16.31 -1.09 0.79
CA CYS A 73 -16.48 0.26 1.32
C CYS A 73 -16.32 1.34 0.24
N LYS A 74 -17.31 1.52 -0.61
CA LYS A 74 -17.31 2.49 -1.73
C LYS A 74 -18.14 3.75 -1.45
N GLU A 75 -18.78 3.81 -0.30
CA GLU A 75 -19.61 4.93 0.13
C GLU A 75 -18.74 6.16 0.50
N GLU A 76 -19.29 7.37 0.38
CA GLU A 76 -18.56 8.63 0.55
C GLU A 76 -17.94 8.76 1.95
N GLU A 77 -18.53 8.11 2.95
CA GLU A 77 -18.03 8.11 4.33
C GLU A 77 -16.68 7.40 4.47
N PHE A 78 -16.28 6.59 3.49
CA PHE A 78 -14.98 5.94 3.44
C PHE A 78 -13.94 6.69 2.60
N ASP A 79 -14.30 7.79 1.94
CA ASP A 79 -13.41 8.54 1.04
C ASP A 79 -12.16 9.06 1.77
N ILE A 80 -12.28 9.41 3.06
CA ILE A 80 -11.14 9.83 3.89
C ILE A 80 -10.09 8.71 4.04
N TYR A 81 -10.54 7.47 4.19
CA TYR A 81 -9.67 6.30 4.30
C TYR A 81 -9.06 5.95 2.95
N TRP A 82 -9.86 6.00 1.88
CA TRP A 82 -9.36 5.77 0.52
C TRP A 82 -8.30 6.78 0.10
N GLU A 83 -8.45 8.05 0.46
CA GLU A 83 -7.44 9.06 0.16
C GLU A 83 -6.08 8.71 0.75
N ILE A 84 -6.02 8.37 2.05
CA ILE A 84 -4.74 8.07 2.68
C ILE A 84 -4.16 6.74 2.20
N VAL A 85 -5.01 5.74 1.96
CA VAL A 85 -4.60 4.43 1.45
C VAL A 85 -4.01 4.56 0.05
N ASN A 86 -4.64 5.31 -0.85
CA ASN A 86 -4.12 5.54 -2.19
C ASN A 86 -2.79 6.30 -2.15
N GLY A 87 -2.68 7.32 -1.29
CA GLY A 87 -1.42 8.02 -1.06
C GLY A 87 -0.30 7.09 -0.57
N TYR A 88 -0.62 6.21 0.38
CA TYR A 88 0.33 5.21 0.89
C TYR A 88 0.73 4.18 -0.17
N LEU A 89 -0.21 3.71 -1.01
CA LEU A 89 0.07 2.78 -2.10
C LEU A 89 1.01 3.40 -3.14
N ASP A 90 0.76 4.64 -3.57
CA ASP A 90 1.64 5.35 -4.49
C ASP A 90 3.04 5.54 -3.89
N TYR A 91 3.13 5.84 -2.59
CA TYR A 91 4.40 5.91 -1.86
C TYR A 91 5.14 4.57 -1.83
N CYS A 92 4.46 3.47 -1.53
CA CYS A 92 5.05 2.13 -1.53
C CYS A 92 5.56 1.75 -2.92
N MET A 93 4.79 2.07 -3.96
CA MET A 93 5.19 1.83 -5.34
C MET A 93 6.41 2.65 -5.72
N TYR A 94 6.48 3.94 -5.34
CA TYR A 94 7.68 4.74 -5.52
C TYR A 94 8.89 4.07 -4.85
N ARG A 95 8.79 3.71 -3.57
CA ARG A 95 9.88 3.07 -2.81
C ARG A 95 10.31 1.75 -3.45
N GLN A 96 9.38 0.99 -3.99
CA GLN A 96 9.70 -0.28 -4.64
C GLN A 96 10.47 -0.06 -5.95
N TRP A 97 9.99 0.84 -6.81
CA TRP A 97 10.61 1.10 -8.12
C TRP A 97 11.93 1.85 -8.00
N SER A 98 12.06 2.79 -7.04
CA SER A 98 13.30 3.54 -6.83
C SER A 98 14.46 2.68 -6.31
N ASN A 99 14.16 1.54 -5.69
CA ASN A 99 15.14 0.55 -5.24
C ASN A 99 15.51 -0.50 -6.31
N CYS A 100 14.91 -0.42 -7.50
CA CYS A 100 15.24 -1.33 -8.60
C CYS A 100 16.47 -0.85 -9.37
N ASP A 101 17.22 -1.82 -9.90
CA ASP A 101 18.37 -1.59 -10.76
C ASP A 101 17.90 -1.57 -12.23
N GLU A 102 18.05 -0.43 -12.89
CA GLU A 102 17.57 -0.22 -14.27
C GLU A 102 18.17 -1.22 -15.26
N ASP A 103 19.42 -1.66 -15.03
CA ASP A 103 20.06 -2.66 -15.88
C ASP A 103 19.39 -4.04 -15.76
N LYS A 104 18.77 -4.32 -14.62
CA LYS A 104 18.05 -5.59 -14.36
C LYS A 104 16.57 -5.49 -14.70
N LEU A 105 15.99 -4.30 -14.58
CA LEU A 105 14.57 -4.05 -14.78
C LEU A 105 14.39 -2.74 -15.56
N PRO A 106 14.56 -2.77 -16.89
CA PRO A 106 14.38 -1.60 -17.72
C PRO A 106 13.00 -0.97 -17.56
N GLY A 107 12.95 0.36 -17.48
CA GLY A 107 11.75 1.14 -17.19
C GLY A 107 11.46 1.33 -15.69
N SER A 108 12.32 0.84 -14.81
CA SER A 108 12.16 1.03 -13.36
C SER A 108 12.30 2.49 -12.94
N ILE A 109 13.23 3.24 -13.55
CA ILE A 109 13.42 4.68 -13.30
C ILE A 109 12.17 5.47 -13.72
N GLU A 110 11.61 5.18 -14.89
CA GLU A 110 10.40 5.85 -15.39
C GLU A 110 9.21 5.59 -14.46
N LYS A 111 9.02 4.34 -14.03
CA LYS A 111 7.97 4.00 -13.05
C LYS A 111 8.19 4.66 -11.70
N ALA A 112 9.44 4.73 -11.22
CA ALA A 112 9.75 5.44 -9.99
C ALA A 112 9.39 6.92 -10.11
N GLN A 113 9.75 7.59 -11.22
CA GLN A 113 9.37 8.98 -11.48
C GLN A 113 7.85 9.16 -11.54
N TYR A 114 7.12 8.28 -12.22
CA TYR A 114 5.66 8.31 -12.29
C TYR A 114 5.00 8.27 -10.90
N TYR A 115 5.42 7.34 -10.04
CA TYR A 115 4.87 7.27 -8.68
C TYR A 115 5.38 8.42 -7.79
N ARG A 116 6.59 8.93 -8.01
CA ARG A 116 7.09 10.14 -7.34
C ARG A 116 6.17 11.33 -7.60
N GLU A 117 5.78 11.53 -8.84
CA GLU A 117 4.85 12.61 -9.23
C GLU A 117 3.48 12.44 -8.56
N LYS A 118 2.97 11.20 -8.50
CA LYS A 118 1.72 10.93 -7.77
C LYS A 118 1.79 11.21 -6.29
N VAL A 119 2.86 10.82 -5.60
CA VAL A 119 3.02 11.12 -4.17
C VAL A 119 3.02 12.64 -3.93
N ILE A 120 3.70 13.40 -4.80
CA ILE A 120 3.71 14.86 -4.75
C ILE A 120 2.31 15.44 -5.03
N ASP A 121 1.61 14.90 -6.03
CA ASP A 121 0.25 15.34 -6.37
C ASP A 121 -0.73 15.07 -5.22
N ASN A 122 -0.64 13.91 -4.59
CA ASN A 122 -1.45 13.55 -3.42
C ASN A 122 -1.22 14.52 -2.25
N ALA A 123 0.03 14.94 -1.99
CA ALA A 123 0.35 15.92 -0.95
C ALA A 123 -0.13 17.36 -1.28
N ASN A 124 -0.19 17.72 -2.56
CA ASN A 124 -0.62 19.05 -3.01
C ASN A 124 -2.14 19.18 -3.16
N ASN A 125 -2.86 18.08 -3.38
CA ASN A 125 -4.29 18.06 -3.69
C ASN A 125 -5.11 17.26 -2.67
N VAL A 126 -4.85 17.50 -1.39
CA VAL A 126 -5.54 16.83 -0.28
C VAL A 126 -6.99 17.30 -0.19
N LYS A 127 -7.93 16.36 -0.18
CA LYS A 127 -9.37 16.60 0.00
C LYS A 127 -9.74 16.63 1.48
N PHE A 128 -9.15 15.75 2.30
CA PHE A 128 -9.47 15.66 3.72
C PHE A 128 -8.32 16.19 4.56
N SER A 129 -8.54 17.33 5.24
CA SER A 129 -7.49 18.01 6.02
C SER A 129 -6.78 17.15 7.08
N LEU A 130 -7.44 16.10 7.60
CA LEU A 130 -6.81 15.14 8.51
C LEU A 130 -5.65 14.37 7.86
N ASN A 131 -5.70 14.14 6.55
CA ASN A 131 -4.68 13.42 5.80
C ASN A 131 -3.48 14.29 5.42
N GLN A 132 -3.60 15.63 5.47
CA GLN A 132 -2.61 16.58 4.96
C GLN A 132 -1.20 16.25 5.43
N ARG A 133 -1.03 16.23 6.76
CA ARG A 133 0.28 15.99 7.37
C ARG A 133 0.89 14.67 6.93
N ARG A 134 0.09 13.61 6.83
CA ARG A 134 0.64 12.29 6.51
C ARG A 134 1.02 12.18 5.03
N LEU A 135 0.24 12.78 4.14
CA LEU A 135 0.56 12.82 2.72
C LEU A 135 1.81 13.69 2.46
N GLU A 136 1.97 14.80 3.20
CA GLU A 136 3.21 15.58 3.20
C GLU A 136 4.41 14.76 3.68
N GLU A 137 4.28 14.02 4.80
CA GLU A 137 5.33 13.13 5.31
C GLU A 137 5.78 12.12 4.23
N PHE A 138 4.85 11.54 3.45
CA PHE A 138 5.23 10.65 2.33
C PHE A 138 6.02 11.37 1.24
N ALA A 139 5.69 12.62 0.92
CA ALA A 139 6.38 13.41 -0.09
C ALA A 139 7.77 13.88 0.38
N GLU A 140 7.92 14.20 1.67
CA GLU A 140 9.21 14.55 2.29
C GLU A 140 10.18 13.35 2.29
N GLU A 141 9.67 12.12 2.39
CA GLU A 141 10.47 10.89 2.38
C GLU A 141 10.90 10.41 0.97
N LEU A 142 10.67 11.21 -0.08
CA LEU A 142 11.07 10.90 -1.47
C LEU A 142 12.55 11.22 -1.78
N GLU A 143 13.32 11.63 -0.77
CA GLU A 143 14.77 11.92 -0.89
C GLU A 143 15.65 10.69 -1.10
#